data_AF-A0A533THV1-F1
#
_entry.id   AF-A0A533THV1-F1
#
_cell.length_a   1.000
_cell.length_b   1.000
_cell.length_c   1.000
_cell.angle_alpha   90.00
_cell.angle_beta   90.00
_cell.angle_gamma   90.00
#
_symmetry.space_group_name_H-M   'P 1'
#
loop_
_entity.id
_entity.type
_entity.pdbx_description
1 polymer ?
#
loop_
_entity_poly.entity_id
_entity_poly.type
_entity_poly.pdbx_seq_one_letter_code
_entity_poly.pdbx_strand_id
1 'polypeptide(L)'
;MRSNVQLIRKRVDYLLRMRNYLNYSYEQILRIVPVEDFDALTPEQHEALAAFRVRFSEFQEHLGKLMRAIAREEEQETEPFSFVLLYMEKIGILDSAMRWKMIRELRNAINHEYEEDGGRLFEFLSKIRRKPCPSG
;
A
#
# COMPACT_ATOMS: atom_id res chain seq x y z
N MET A 1 -29.51 6.71 7.32
CA MET A 1 -28.34 6.11 8.00
C MET A 1 -27.91 4.72 7.48
N ARG A 2 -28.77 3.84 6.93
CA ARG A 2 -28.33 2.48 6.47
C ARG A 2 -27.47 2.42 5.18
N SER A 3 -27.33 3.50 4.41
CA SER A 3 -26.65 3.43 3.09
C SER A 3 -25.12 3.53 3.16
N ASN A 4 -24.57 4.26 4.13
CA ASN A 4 -23.11 4.46 4.25
C ASN A 4 -22.39 3.19 4.70
N VAL A 5 -22.92 2.50 5.71
CA VAL A 5 -22.36 1.22 6.18
C VAL A 5 -22.35 0.15 5.08
N GLN A 6 -23.41 0.10 4.25
CA GLN A 6 -23.44 -0.80 3.09
C GLN A 6 -22.39 -0.43 2.04
N LEU A 7 -22.15 0.86 1.83
CA LEU A 7 -21.11 1.34 0.91
C LEU A 7 -19.70 1.03 1.44
N ILE A 8 -19.47 1.22 2.75
CA ILE A 8 -18.23 0.83 3.44
C ILE A 8 -17.97 -0.67 3.25
N ARG A 9 -18.98 -1.51 3.48
CA ARG A 9 -18.86 -2.97 3.27
C ARG A 9 -18.48 -3.32 1.84
N LYS A 10 -19.15 -2.75 0.84
CA LYS A 10 -18.78 -2.96 -0.58
C LYS A 10 -17.34 -2.54 -0.88
N ARG A 11 -16.85 -1.45 -0.28
CA ARG A 11 -15.46 -1.00 -0.42
C ARG A 11 -14.47 -1.95 0.24
N VAL A 12 -14.82 -2.52 1.40
CA VAL A 12 -14.02 -3.57 2.05
C VAL A 12 -13.94 -4.81 1.14
N ASP A 13 -15.06 -5.29 0.60
CA ASP A 13 -15.09 -6.45 -0.31
C ASP A 13 -14.26 -6.20 -1.58
N TYR A 14 -14.28 -4.97 -2.09
CA TYR A 14 -13.43 -4.58 -3.22
C TYR A 14 -11.94 -4.57 -2.84
N LEU A 15 -11.58 -3.99 -1.70
CA LEU A 15 -10.20 -3.98 -1.19
C LEU A 15 -9.67 -5.39 -0.93
N LEU A 16 -10.50 -6.31 -0.43
CA LEU A 16 -10.11 -7.71 -0.25
C LEU A 16 -9.75 -8.38 -1.58
N ARG A 17 -10.48 -8.08 -2.67
CA ARG A 17 -10.14 -8.55 -4.01
C ARG A 17 -8.85 -7.92 -4.53
N MET A 18 -8.70 -6.60 -4.40
CA MET A 18 -7.46 -5.90 -4.77
C MET A 18 -6.23 -6.46 -4.04
N ARG A 19 -6.37 -6.78 -2.75
CA ARG A 19 -5.32 -7.40 -1.95
C ARG A 19 -4.84 -8.72 -2.55
N ASN A 20 -5.74 -9.54 -3.11
CA ASN A 20 -5.35 -10.81 -3.72
C ASN A 20 -4.47 -10.59 -4.97
N TYR A 21 -4.83 -9.63 -5.84
CA TYR A 21 -4.01 -9.27 -7.00
C TYR A 21 -2.69 -8.62 -6.61
N LEU A 22 -2.71 -7.78 -5.58
CA LEU A 22 -1.50 -7.16 -5.02
C LEU A 22 -0.56 -8.23 -4.46
N ASN A 23 -1.08 -9.17 -3.67
CA ASN A 23 -0.32 -10.30 -3.15
C ASN A 23 0.28 -11.14 -4.27
N TYR A 24 -0.47 -11.42 -5.33
CA TYR A 24 0.07 -12.13 -6.49
C TYR A 24 1.28 -11.41 -7.10
N SER A 25 1.18 -10.09 -7.35
CA SER A 25 2.34 -9.31 -7.81
C SER A 25 3.48 -9.27 -6.79
N TYR A 26 3.16 -9.22 -5.50
CA TYR A 26 4.15 -9.21 -4.42
C TYR A 26 4.95 -10.53 -4.40
N GLU A 27 4.30 -11.67 -4.61
CA GLU A 27 5.01 -12.96 -4.75
C GLU A 27 5.89 -13.01 -6.00
N GLN A 28 5.50 -12.35 -7.09
CA GLN A 28 6.36 -12.27 -8.28
C GLN A 28 7.61 -11.45 -8.01
N ILE A 29 7.47 -10.24 -7.45
CA ILE A 29 8.63 -9.38 -7.19
C ILE A 29 9.57 -9.99 -6.15
N LEU A 30 9.07 -10.79 -5.19
CA LEU A 30 9.90 -11.49 -4.22
C LEU A 30 10.90 -12.46 -4.86
N ARG A 31 10.60 -12.97 -6.06
CA ARG A 31 11.52 -13.84 -6.83
C ARG A 31 12.59 -13.05 -7.57
N ILE A 32 12.37 -11.75 -7.75
CA ILE A 32 13.25 -10.84 -8.47
C ILE A 32 14.21 -10.17 -7.49
N VAL A 33 13.82 -9.97 -6.23
CA VAL A 33 14.69 -9.36 -5.22
C VAL A 33 15.67 -10.34 -4.55
N PRO A 34 16.90 -9.89 -4.23
CA PRO A 34 17.44 -8.54 -4.47
C PRO A 34 17.75 -8.30 -5.95
N VAL A 35 17.36 -7.13 -6.46
CA VAL A 35 17.78 -6.67 -7.78
C VAL A 35 19.15 -6.05 -7.60
N GLU A 36 20.19 -6.74 -8.06
CA GLU A 36 21.58 -6.23 -8.01
C GLU A 36 21.85 -5.26 -9.17
N ASP A 37 21.27 -5.55 -10.33
CA ASP A 37 21.36 -4.72 -11.53
C ASP A 37 19.95 -4.60 -12.15
N PHE A 38 19.44 -3.36 -12.23
CA PHE A 38 18.11 -3.10 -12.76
C PHE A 38 18.07 -3.17 -14.28
N ASP A 39 19.16 -2.83 -14.97
CA ASP A 39 19.25 -2.86 -16.44
C ASP A 39 19.39 -4.30 -16.96
N ALA A 40 19.83 -5.22 -16.10
CA ALA A 40 19.91 -6.65 -16.40
C ALA A 40 18.56 -7.40 -16.26
N LEU A 41 17.50 -6.72 -15.81
CA LEU A 41 16.19 -7.35 -15.66
C LEU A 41 15.57 -7.68 -17.03
N THR A 42 14.88 -8.81 -17.10
CA THR A 42 14.14 -9.16 -18.31
C THR A 42 12.91 -8.27 -18.46
N PRO A 43 12.38 -8.10 -19.69
CA PRO A 43 11.13 -7.36 -19.90
C PRO A 43 9.98 -7.83 -19.01
N GLU A 44 9.86 -9.13 -18.77
CA GLU A 44 8.83 -9.72 -17.89
C GLU A 44 9.04 -9.33 -16.42
N GLN A 45 10.29 -9.20 -15.97
CA GLN A 45 10.62 -8.73 -14.62
C GLN A 45 10.28 -7.25 -14.45
N HIS A 46 10.61 -6.40 -15.43
CA HIS A 46 10.17 -5.01 -15.45
C HIS A 46 8.64 -4.90 -15.43
N GLU A 47 7.93 -5.72 -16.22
CA GLU A 47 6.47 -5.75 -16.21
C GLU A 47 5.90 -6.15 -14.84
N ALA A 48 6.49 -7.17 -14.19
CA ALA A 48 6.07 -7.59 -12.86
C ALA A 48 6.24 -6.48 -11.80
N LEU A 49 7.35 -5.73 -11.86
CA LEU A 49 7.63 -4.59 -10.97
C LEU A 49 6.66 -3.43 -11.23
N ALA A 50 6.43 -3.07 -12.50
CA ALA A 50 5.45 -2.05 -12.88
C ALA A 50 4.03 -2.43 -12.42
N ALA A 51 3.61 -3.67 -12.65
CA ALA A 51 2.31 -4.17 -12.25
C ALA A 51 2.11 -4.13 -10.74
N PHE A 52 3.13 -4.53 -9.96
CA PHE A 52 3.11 -4.41 -8.51
C PHE A 52 2.94 -2.95 -8.07
N ARG A 53 3.75 -2.04 -8.62
CA ARG A 53 3.76 -0.61 -8.29
C ARG A 53 2.39 0.03 -8.51
N VAL A 54 1.75 -0.25 -9.65
CA VAL A 54 0.41 0.25 -9.97
C VAL A 54 -0.61 -0.30 -8.99
N ARG A 55 -0.65 -1.63 -8.80
CA ARG A 55 -1.60 -2.29 -7.87
C ARG A 55 -1.43 -1.80 -6.44
N PHE A 56 -0.19 -1.56 -6.01
CA PHE A 56 0.10 -1.04 -4.67
C PHE A 56 -0.41 0.40 -4.51
N SER A 57 -0.18 1.24 -5.52
CA SER A 57 -0.66 2.62 -5.55
C SER A 57 -2.18 2.70 -5.47
N GLU A 58 -2.87 1.88 -6.28
CA GLU A 58 -4.34 1.80 -6.27
C GLU A 58 -4.86 1.26 -4.94
N PHE A 59 -4.27 0.17 -4.42
CA PHE A 59 -4.69 -0.41 -3.16
C PHE A 59 -4.59 0.60 -2.01
N GLN A 60 -3.47 1.32 -1.90
CA GLN A 60 -3.25 2.32 -0.87
C GLN A 60 -4.23 3.50 -1.00
N GLU A 61 -4.52 3.94 -2.22
CA GLU A 61 -5.50 5.00 -2.52
C GLU A 61 -6.92 4.59 -2.07
N HIS A 62 -7.36 3.38 -2.42
CA HIS A 62 -8.66 2.86 -2.02
C HIS A 62 -8.75 2.63 -0.51
N LEU A 63 -7.67 2.18 0.13
CA LEU A 63 -7.60 2.04 1.58
C LEU A 63 -7.72 3.41 2.27
N GLY A 64 -7.05 4.44 1.73
CA GLY A 64 -7.20 5.82 2.19
C GLY A 64 -8.65 6.31 2.14
N LYS A 65 -9.33 6.08 1.01
CA LYS A 65 -10.75 6.42 0.83
C LYS A 65 -11.68 5.66 1.79
N LEU A 66 -11.36 4.41 2.12
CA LEU A 66 -12.09 3.64 3.11
C LEU A 66 -11.90 4.24 4.51
N MET A 67 -10.67 4.53 4.92
CA MET A 67 -10.38 5.14 6.23
C MET A 67 -11.08 6.49 6.40
N ARG A 68 -11.10 7.34 5.35
CA ARG A 68 -11.89 8.60 5.38
C ARG A 68 -13.38 8.34 5.56
N ALA A 69 -13.93 7.33 4.89
CA ALA A 69 -15.35 7.00 5.00
C ALA A 69 -15.71 6.50 6.41
N ILE A 70 -14.83 5.70 7.03
CA ILE A 70 -14.98 5.25 8.42
C ILE A 70 -14.93 6.46 9.36
N ALA A 71 -13.91 7.31 9.26
CA ALA A 71 -13.80 8.51 10.09
C ALA A 71 -15.02 9.43 9.97
N ARG A 72 -15.54 9.62 8.76
CA ARG A 72 -16.73 10.42 8.50
C ARG A 72 -18.00 9.84 9.14
N GLU A 73 -18.16 8.51 9.10
CA GLU A 73 -19.33 7.85 9.72
C GLU A 73 -19.29 7.95 11.24
N GLU A 74 -18.08 7.96 11.82
CA GLU A 74 -17.82 8.16 13.25
C GLU A 74 -17.78 9.65 13.64
N GLU A 75 -18.24 10.54 12.75
CA GLU A 75 -18.31 12.00 12.96
C GLU A 75 -16.96 12.63 13.35
N GLN A 76 -15.85 12.04 12.89
CA GLN A 76 -14.50 12.54 13.12
C GLN A 76 -14.06 13.52 12.03
N GLU A 77 -13.10 14.38 12.39
CA GLU A 77 -12.40 15.27 11.46
C GLU A 77 -11.69 14.47 10.35
N THR A 78 -11.96 14.81 9.09
CA THR A 78 -11.39 14.10 7.93
C THR A 78 -10.33 14.89 7.17
N GLU A 79 -10.12 16.16 7.53
CA GLU A 79 -9.09 17.03 6.96
C GLU A 79 -8.28 17.74 8.05
N PRO A 80 -6.94 17.78 7.95
CA PRO A 80 -6.12 17.07 6.96
C PRO A 80 -6.17 15.55 7.15
N PHE A 81 -5.80 14.79 6.11
CA PHE A 81 -5.80 13.31 6.15
C PHE A 81 -4.98 12.69 7.31
N SER A 82 -4.04 13.44 7.89
CA SER A 82 -3.34 13.01 9.10
C SER A 82 -4.26 12.77 10.29
N PHE A 83 -5.37 13.50 10.42
CA PHE A 83 -6.36 13.26 11.47
C PHE A 83 -7.06 11.92 11.30
N VAL A 84 -7.36 11.54 10.05
CA VAL A 84 -7.89 10.21 9.74
C VAL A 84 -6.90 9.12 10.14
N LEU A 85 -5.61 9.27 9.83
CA LEU A 85 -4.60 8.27 10.20
C LEU A 85 -4.44 8.13 11.72
N LEU A 86 -4.39 9.25 12.45
CA LEU A 86 -4.33 9.25 13.92
C LEU A 86 -5.58 8.62 14.53
N TYR A 87 -6.76 8.88 13.96
CA TYR A 87 -7.99 8.24 14.39
C TYR A 87 -7.96 6.73 14.15
N MET A 88 -7.56 6.28 12.96
CA MET A 88 -7.43 4.85 12.64
C MET A 88 -6.42 4.13 13.55
N GLU A 89 -5.33 4.81 13.92
CA GLU A 89 -4.35 4.30 14.90
C GLU A 89 -4.96 4.19 16.29
N LYS A 90 -5.65 5.24 16.76
CA LYS A 90 -6.35 5.27 18.06
C LYS A 90 -7.35 4.13 18.23
N ILE A 91 -8.08 3.76 17.17
CA ILE A 91 -9.08 2.68 17.21
C ILE A 91 -8.52 1.29 16.84
N GLY A 92 -7.21 1.19 16.60
CA GLY A 92 -6.53 -0.08 16.31
C GLY A 92 -6.74 -0.65 14.90
N ILE A 93 -7.28 0.13 13.96
CA ILE A 93 -7.36 -0.27 12.55
C ILE A 93 -5.98 -0.18 11.87
N LEU A 94 -5.16 0.76 12.32
CA LEU A 94 -3.81 0.97 11.80
C LEU A 94 -2.78 0.81 12.92
N ASP A 95 -1.73 0.01 12.67
CA ASP A 95 -0.66 -0.18 13.67
C ASP A 95 0.13 1.11 13.94
N SER A 96 0.31 1.97 12.93
CA SER A 96 1.03 3.23 13.05
C SER A 96 0.71 4.20 11.92
N ALA A 97 0.24 5.40 12.25
CA ALA A 97 0.02 6.48 11.29
C ALA A 97 1.33 6.93 10.63
N MET A 98 2.43 6.98 11.41
CA MET A 98 3.75 7.37 10.93
C MET A 98 4.26 6.38 9.87
N ARG A 99 4.17 5.08 10.16
CA ARG A 99 4.59 4.04 9.20
C ARG A 99 3.79 4.11 7.90
N TRP A 100 2.48 4.37 7.99
CA TRP A 100 1.65 4.55 6.80
C TRP A 100 2.13 5.72 5.94
N LYS A 101 2.45 6.88 6.55
CA LYS A 101 2.97 8.06 5.83
C LYS A 101 4.29 7.76 5.15
N MET A 102 5.23 7.13 5.86
CA MET A 102 6.52 6.73 5.32
C MET A 102 6.37 5.83 4.09
N ILE A 103 5.48 4.83 4.16
CA ILE A 103 5.21 3.93 3.03
C ILE A 103 4.57 4.68 1.84
N ARG A 104 3.70 5.67 2.10
CA ARG A 104 3.11 6.51 1.06
C ARG A 104 4.16 7.37 0.36
N GLU A 105 5.00 8.05 1.12
CA GLU A 105 6.07 8.90 0.59
C GLU A 105 7.04 8.09 -0.26
N LEU A 106 7.43 6.92 0.23
CA LEU A 106 8.31 6.02 -0.51
C LEU A 106 7.68 5.52 -1.81
N ARG A 107 6.38 5.18 -1.80
CA ARG A 107 5.63 4.85 -3.02
C ARG A 107 5.59 6.02 -3.99
N ASN A 108 5.39 7.24 -3.51
CA ASN A 108 5.40 8.42 -4.36
C ASN A 108 6.78 8.61 -5.00
N ALA A 109 7.86 8.45 -4.22
CA ALA A 109 9.23 8.53 -4.69
C ALA A 109 9.52 7.49 -5.79
N ILE A 110 9.11 6.23 -5.61
CA ILE A 110 9.22 5.20 -6.65
C ILE A 110 8.40 5.59 -7.87
N ASN A 111 7.20 6.13 -7.68
CA ASN A 111 6.34 6.48 -8.79
C ASN A 111 6.94 7.55 -9.71
N HIS A 112 7.76 8.44 -9.16
CA HIS A 112 8.43 9.47 -9.94
C HIS A 112 9.72 8.99 -10.59
N GLU A 113 10.45 8.07 -9.96
CA GLU A 113 11.82 7.74 -10.39
C GLU A 113 11.99 6.35 -11.01
N TYR A 114 10.91 5.57 -11.09
CA TYR A 114 10.91 4.26 -11.75
C TYR A 114 11.36 4.30 -13.22
N GLU A 115 11.22 5.44 -13.90
CA GLU A 115 11.64 5.61 -15.30
C GLU A 115 13.15 5.83 -15.45
N GLU A 116 13.88 6.13 -14.37
CA GLU A 116 15.28 6.54 -14.41
C GLU A 116 16.21 5.73 -13.49
N ASP A 117 15.74 5.18 -12.36
CA ASP A 117 16.59 4.45 -11.40
C ASP A 117 15.83 3.36 -10.62
N GLY A 118 16.22 2.11 -10.81
CA GLY A 118 15.70 0.93 -10.13
C GLY A 118 16.04 0.80 -8.65
N GLY A 119 17.06 1.52 -8.16
CA GLY A 119 17.58 1.41 -6.79
C GLY A 119 16.55 1.78 -5.72
N ARG A 120 15.63 2.71 -6.01
CA ARG A 120 14.58 3.10 -5.05
C ARG A 120 13.51 2.04 -4.84
N LEU A 121 13.27 1.19 -5.83
CA LEU A 121 12.36 0.07 -5.68
C LEU A 121 12.92 -0.95 -4.69
N PHE A 122 14.23 -1.21 -4.73
CA PHE A 122 14.89 -2.06 -3.75
C PHE A 122 14.75 -1.51 -2.32
N GLU A 123 15.01 -0.22 -2.12
CA GLU A 123 14.84 0.42 -0.81
C GLU A 123 13.39 0.26 -0.30
N PHE A 124 12.41 0.43 -1.18
CA PHE A 124 11.01 0.18 -0.83
C PHE A 124 10.72 -1.24 -0.42
N LEU A 125 11.15 -2.22 -1.20
CA LEU A 125 10.93 -3.63 -0.92
C LEU A 125 11.59 -4.05 0.40
N SER A 126 12.77 -3.50 0.70
CA SER A 126 13.45 -3.71 1.98
C SER A 126 12.65 -3.17 3.17
N LYS A 127 12.01 -1.99 3.03
CA LYS A 127 11.23 -1.35 4.10
C LYS A 127 9.84 -1.97 4.31
N ILE A 128 9.24 -2.55 3.25
CA ILE A 128 7.94 -3.23 3.38
C ILE A 128 8.05 -4.69 3.82
N ARG A 129 9.22 -5.34 3.66
CA ARG A 129 9.48 -6.67 4.23
C ARG A 129 9.29 -6.60 5.74
N ARG A 130 8.22 -7.24 6.24
CA ARG A 130 8.16 -7.61 7.66
C ARG A 130 9.36 -8.53 7.92
N LYS A 131 10.14 -8.26 8.98
CA LYS A 131 10.91 -9.35 9.61
C LYS A 131 9.90 -10.48 9.88
N PRO A 132 10.19 -11.74 9.52
CA PRO A 132 9.36 -12.84 9.98
C PRO A 132 9.21 -12.68 11.49
N CYS A 133 7.96 -12.65 11.96
CA CYS A 133 7.67 -12.72 13.39
C CYS A 133 8.38 -13.99 13.88
N PRO A 134 9.25 -13.93 14.91
CA PRO A 134 9.81 -15.15 15.45
C PRO A 134 8.62 -16.00 15.89
N SER A 135 8.44 -17.15 15.25
CA SER A 135 7.51 -18.17 15.70
C SER A 135 7.89 -18.49 17.13
N GLY A 136 7.10 -18.00 18.09
CA GLY A 136 7.15 -18.45 19.47
C GLY A 136 6.62 -19.86 19.59
#